data_AF-A0A7G3B1T6-F1
#
_entry.id   AF-A0A7G3B1T6-F1
#
_cell.length_a   1.000
_cell.length_b   1.000
_cell.length_c   1.000
_cell.angle_alpha   90.00
_cell.angle_beta   90.00
_cell.angle_gamma   90.00
#
_symmetry.space_group_name_H-M   'P 1'
#
loop_
_entity.id
_entity.type
_entity.pdbx_description
1 polymer ?
#
loop_
_entity_poly.entity_id
_entity_poly.type
_entity_poly.pdbx_seq_one_letter_code
_entity_poly.pdbx_strand_id
1 'polypeptide(L)'
;RMFTTLRVSFSGPLRQAQPADRYAVLLDIIAVDCRRYRYAYHRSSWLVAGKADPPPPPRLYAHPDSPISAEALRKQVVSFEKVKLTNNEMDKNGQPLRHSTQQKLAKVSH
;
A
#
# COMPACT_ATOMS: atom_id res chain seq x y z
N ARG A 1 11.73 0.31 -4.71
CA ARG A 1 10.71 1.32 -5.10
C ARG A 1 9.69 0.59 -5.95
N MET A 2 8.39 0.83 -5.77
CA MET A 2 7.36 0.16 -6.57
C MET A 2 7.37 0.66 -8.01
N PHE A 3 7.06 -0.24 -8.96
CA PHE A 3 6.82 0.10 -10.35
C PHE A 3 5.56 -0.67 -10.81
N THR A 4 4.55 0.00 -11.37
CA THR A 4 4.42 1.46 -11.56
C THR A 4 4.22 2.22 -10.24
N THR A 5 4.44 3.54 -10.24
CA THR A 5 4.22 4.36 -9.03
C THR A 5 2.73 4.47 -8.76
N LEU A 6 2.31 4.17 -7.51
CA LEU A 6 0.93 4.35 -7.09
C LEU A 6 0.59 5.85 -6.95
N ARG A 7 -0.42 6.29 -7.68
CA ARG A 7 -0.93 7.66 -7.68
C ARG A 7 -2.44 7.63 -7.46
N VAL A 8 -2.95 8.49 -6.59
CA VAL A 8 -4.37 8.52 -6.23
C VAL A 8 -4.89 9.95 -6.29
N SER A 9 -6.06 10.13 -6.88
CA SER A 9 -6.85 11.36 -6.84
C SER A 9 -8.09 11.12 -6.00
N PHE A 10 -8.45 12.10 -5.16
CA PHE A 10 -9.62 12.01 -4.30
C PHE A 10 -10.76 12.79 -4.94
N SER A 11 -11.85 12.10 -5.28
CA SER A 11 -13.08 12.69 -5.80
C SER A 11 -14.24 12.43 -4.84
N GLY A 12 -15.23 13.32 -4.86
CA GLY A 12 -16.42 13.22 -4.02
C GLY A 12 -16.38 14.08 -2.75
N PRO A 13 -17.44 13.99 -1.92
CA PRO A 13 -17.62 14.86 -0.77
C PRO A 13 -16.67 14.47 0.36
N LEU A 14 -15.53 15.15 0.46
CA LEU A 14 -14.71 15.13 1.67
C LEU A 14 -15.46 15.90 2.77
N ARG A 15 -15.72 15.23 3.90
CA ARG A 15 -16.35 15.82 5.09
C ARG A 15 -15.48 16.97 5.60
N GLN A 16 -15.95 18.20 5.46
CA GLN A 16 -15.28 19.37 5.99
C GLN A 16 -16.30 20.11 6.85
N ALA A 17 -16.29 19.81 8.14
CA ALA A 17 -17.12 20.49 9.12
C ALA A 17 -16.48 21.81 9.56
N GLN A 18 -15.14 21.86 9.60
CA GLN A 18 -14.37 23.06 9.92
C GLN A 18 -13.32 23.33 8.84
N PRO A 19 -12.96 24.60 8.57
CA PRO A 19 -11.87 24.95 7.64
C PRO A 19 -10.53 24.28 8.00
N ALA A 20 -10.31 23.98 9.28
CA ALA A 20 -9.09 23.36 9.78
C ALA A 20 -9.06 21.82 9.65
N ASP A 21 -10.11 21.17 9.16
CA ASP A 21 -10.15 19.71 9.03
C ASP A 21 -9.06 19.20 8.08
N ARG A 22 -8.33 18.17 8.52
CA ARG A 22 -7.26 17.53 7.75
C ARG A 22 -7.40 16.02 7.75
N TYR A 23 -6.79 15.41 6.74
CA TYR A 23 -6.87 14.00 6.42
C TYR A 23 -5.49 13.35 6.52
N ALA A 24 -5.42 12.18 7.13
CA ALA A 24 -4.24 11.34 7.08
C ALA A 24 -4.36 10.39 5.89
N VAL A 25 -3.45 10.45 4.93
CA VAL A 25 -3.46 9.53 3.79
C VAL A 25 -2.52 8.38 4.08
N LEU A 26 -3.08 7.17 4.14
CA LEU A 26 -2.36 5.96 4.52
C LEU A 26 -2.37 4.96 3.37
N LEU A 27 -1.24 4.26 3.18
CA LEU A 27 -1.11 3.13 2.28
C LEU A 27 -0.89 1.85 3.09
N ASP A 28 -1.78 0.88 2.88
CA ASP A 28 -1.64 -0.49 3.37
C ASP A 28 -1.36 -1.46 2.22
N ILE A 29 -0.66 -2.55 2.52
CA ILE A 29 -0.38 -3.63 1.58
C ILE A 29 -0.89 -4.95 2.15
N ILE A 30 -2.08 -5.31 1.69
CA ILE A 30 -2.80 -6.49 2.16
C ILE A 30 -2.53 -7.69 1.27
N ALA A 31 -2.53 -8.90 1.85
CA ALA A 31 -2.50 -10.12 1.06
C ALA A 31 -3.81 -10.28 0.29
N VAL A 32 -3.72 -10.70 -0.98
CA VAL A 32 -4.90 -10.98 -1.82
C VAL A 32 -5.54 -12.30 -1.41
N ASP A 33 -4.72 -13.30 -1.06
CA ASP A 33 -5.16 -14.58 -0.57
C ASP A 33 -4.13 -15.18 0.43
N CYS A 34 -4.50 -16.32 1.01
CA CYS A 34 -3.64 -17.07 1.93
C CYS A 34 -2.86 -18.20 1.23
N ARG A 35 -2.40 -17.97 -0.01
CA ARG A 35 -1.68 -18.98 -0.80
C ARG A 35 -0.23 -18.59 -1.05
N ARG A 36 0.64 -19.60 -1.03
CA ARG A 36 2.02 -19.47 -1.48
C ARG A 36 2.10 -19.85 -2.94
N TYR A 37 2.72 -19.01 -3.76
CA TYR A 37 2.88 -19.24 -5.20
C TYR A 37 4.31 -19.62 -5.57
N ARG A 38 4.45 -20.49 -6.57
CA ARG A 38 5.73 -20.83 -7.23
C ARG A 38 5.59 -20.66 -8.73
N TYR A 39 6.57 -20.03 -9.37
CA TYR A 39 6.60 -19.90 -10.81
C TYR A 39 7.07 -21.21 -11.46
N ALA A 40 6.32 -21.71 -12.44
CA ALA A 40 6.66 -22.89 -13.23
C ALA A 40 7.17 -22.44 -14.61
N TYR A 41 8.50 -22.42 -14.77
CA TYR A 41 9.15 -21.92 -16.00
C TYR A 41 8.70 -22.65 -17.27
N HIS A 42 8.56 -23.97 -17.22
CA HIS A 42 8.12 -24.79 -18.37
C HIS A 42 6.68 -24.53 -18.83
N ARG A 43 5.86 -23.87 -18.00
CA ARG A 43 4.46 -23.52 -18.28
C ARG A 43 4.23 -22.01 -18.36
N SER A 44 5.27 -21.21 -18.13
CA SER A 44 5.19 -19.75 -18.01
C SER A 44 4.02 -19.30 -17.13
N SER A 45 3.80 -20.00 -16.00
CA SER A 45 2.62 -19.82 -15.16
C SER A 45 2.95 -19.86 -13.67
N TRP A 46 2.15 -19.16 -12.86
CA TRP A 46 2.17 -19.26 -11.41
C TRP A 46 1.31 -20.43 -10.94
N LEU A 47 1.85 -21.27 -10.06
CA LEU A 47 1.14 -22.41 -9.45
C LEU A 47 1.03 -22.19 -7.94
N VAL A 48 -0.06 -22.69 -7.36
CA VAL A 48 -0.20 -22.77 -5.90
C VAL A 48 0.75 -23.84 -5.39
N ALA A 49 1.64 -23.45 -4.48
CA ALA A 49 2.66 -24.30 -3.86
C ALA A 49 2.32 -24.67 -2.40
N GLY A 50 1.26 -24.09 -1.82
CA GLY A 50 0.80 -24.42 -0.48
C GLY A 50 0.12 -23.26 0.24
N LYS A 51 0.03 -23.36 1.57
CA LYS A 51 -0.48 -22.30 2.45
C LYS A 51 0.55 -21.18 2.58
N ALA A 52 0.07 -19.94 2.63
CA ALA A 52 0.88 -18.78 2.96
C ALA A 52 1.45 -18.85 4.39
N ASP A 53 2.61 -18.24 4.61
CA ASP A 53 3.09 -17.92 5.95
C ASP A 53 2.11 -16.96 6.64
N PRO A 54 2.02 -16.98 7.99
CA PRO A 54 1.20 -16.01 8.73
C PRO A 54 1.54 -14.57 8.30
N PRO A 55 0.54 -13.70 8.11
CA PRO A 55 0.81 -12.33 7.74
C PRO A 55 1.60 -11.64 8.85
N PRO A 56 2.58 -10.80 8.50
CA PRO A 56 3.28 -9.97 9.47
C PRO A 56 2.29 -8.95 10.06
N PRO A 57 2.62 -8.33 11.21
CA PRO A 57 1.84 -7.20 11.72
C PRO A 57 1.67 -6.13 10.62
N PRO A 58 0.45 -5.57 10.45
CA PRO A 58 0.20 -4.58 9.41
C PRO A 58 1.11 -3.37 9.59
N ARG A 59 1.73 -2.93 8.50
CA ARG A 59 2.57 -1.73 8.45
C ARG A 59 1.95 -0.72 7.52
N LEU A 60 1.22 0.22 8.11
CA LEU A 60 0.66 1.36 7.40
C LEU A 60 1.77 2.36 7.08
N TYR A 61 1.86 2.75 5.81
CA TYR A 61 2.71 3.84 5.40
C TYR A 61 1.89 5.13 5.36
N ALA A 62 2.21 6.08 6.24
CA ALA A 62 1.64 7.41 6.18
C ALA A 62 2.32 8.23 5.08
N HIS A 63 1.53 8.87 4.22
CA HIS A 63 2.07 9.76 3.20
C HIS A 63 2.82 10.93 3.89
N PRO A 64 4.03 11.30 3.45
CA PRO A 64 4.87 12.30 4.14
C PRO A 64 4.23 13.68 4.22
N ASP A 65 3.35 14.01 3.27
CA ASP A 65 2.62 15.28 3.26
C ASP A 65 1.38 15.26 4.19
N SER A 66 1.08 14.13 4.83
CA SER A 66 0.00 14.05 5.81
C SER A 66 0.36 14.81 7.10
N PRO A 67 -0.61 15.46 7.77
CA PRO A 67 -2.02 15.54 7.41
C PRO A 67 -2.32 16.61 6.33
N ILE A 68 -3.12 16.26 5.32
CA ILE A 68 -3.44 17.07 4.13
C ILE A 68 -4.82 17.72 4.28
N SER A 69 -5.00 18.97 3.86
CA SER A 69 -6.32 19.62 3.88
C SER A 69 -7.28 19.01 2.84
N ALA A 70 -8.59 19.12 3.11
CA ALA A 70 -9.62 18.68 2.17
C ALA A 70 -9.48 19.35 0.79
N GLU A 71 -9.14 20.64 0.78
CA GLU A 71 -8.95 21.42 -0.44
C GLU A 71 -7.77 20.90 -1.28
N ALA A 72 -6.64 20.63 -0.63
CA ALA A 72 -5.47 20.11 -1.31
C ALA A 72 -5.74 18.71 -1.89
N LEU A 73 -6.41 17.82 -1.13
CA LEU A 73 -6.77 16.48 -1.61
C LEU A 73 -7.66 16.48 -2.86
N ARG A 74 -8.57 17.45 -2.98
CA ARG A 74 -9.45 17.59 -4.16
C ARG A 74 -8.70 18.11 -5.39
N LYS A 75 -7.65 18.91 -5.20
CA LYS A 75 -6.95 19.60 -6.29
C LYS A 75 -5.77 18.80 -6.84
N GLN A 76 -5.13 17.97 -6.03
CA GLN A 76 -3.87 17.34 -6.40
C GLN A 76 -3.93 15.82 -6.46
N VAL A 77 -3.01 15.23 -7.24
CA VAL A 77 -2.73 13.79 -7.24
C VAL A 77 -1.73 13.50 -6.12
N VAL A 78 -2.08 12.62 -5.19
CA VAL A 78 -1.17 12.14 -4.14
C VAL A 78 -0.33 10.99 -4.70
N SER A 79 1.00 11.05 -4.54
CA SER A 79 1.96 10.13 -5.17
C SER A 79 2.80 9.38 -4.15
N PHE A 80 2.72 8.05 -4.14
CA PHE A 80 3.49 7.19 -3.23
C PHE A 80 4.86 6.79 -3.82
N GLU A 81 5.51 7.72 -4.50
CA GLU A 81 6.75 7.44 -5.23
C GLU A 81 7.93 7.08 -4.32
N LYS A 82 7.90 7.59 -3.08
CA LYS A 82 8.95 7.37 -2.07
C LYS A 82 8.82 6.02 -1.37
N VAL A 83 7.70 5.30 -1.58
CA VAL A 83 7.45 4.00 -0.96
C VAL A 83 8.36 2.92 -1.55
N LYS A 84 9.00 2.18 -0.66
CA LYS A 84 9.79 0.98 -0.95
C LYS A 84 9.15 -0.20 -0.26
N LEU A 85 9.08 -1.33 -0.97
CA LEU A 85 8.70 -2.59 -0.36
C LEU A 85 9.94 -3.24 0.23
N THR A 86 9.86 -3.70 1.47
CA THR A 86 10.97 -4.37 2.16
C THR A 86 10.55 -5.77 2.60
N ASN A 87 11.45 -6.74 2.50
CA ASN A 87 11.29 -8.06 3.12
C ASN A 87 11.96 -8.13 4.51
N ASN A 88 12.61 -7.05 4.96
CA ASN A 88 13.24 -7.00 6.27
C ASN A 88 12.21 -6.70 7.36
N GLU A 89 11.86 -7.70 8.15
CA GLU A 89 10.93 -7.59 9.29
C GLU A 89 11.42 -6.63 10.37
N MET A 90 12.72 -6.36 10.45
CA MET A 90 13.30 -5.42 11.41
C MET A 90 13.49 -4.02 10.84
N ASP A 91 12.98 -3.71 9.63
CA ASP A 91 13.08 -2.37 9.06
C ASP A 91 12.45 -1.32 9.99
N LYS A 92 13.23 -0.29 10.33
CA LYS A 92 12.80 0.82 11.20
C LYS A 92 12.29 2.03 10.41
N ASN A 93 12.37 1.98 9.09
CA ASN A 93 12.05 3.10 8.20
C ASN A 93 10.55 3.20 7.87
N GLY A 94 9.70 2.39 8.53
CA GLY A 94 8.25 2.37 8.31
C GLY A 94 7.85 1.90 6.91
N GLN A 95 8.74 1.20 6.19
CA GLN A 95 8.45 0.73 4.84
C GLN A 95 7.48 -0.46 4.89
N PRO A 96 6.48 -0.53 3.99
CA PRO A 96 5.57 -1.66 3.93
C PRO A 96 6.29 -3.00 3.69
N LEU A 97 5.84 -4.03 4.40
CA LEU A 97 6.45 -5.35 4.33
C LEU A 97 5.95 -6.16 3.12
N ARG A 98 6.87 -6.84 2.43
CA ARG A 98 6.60 -7.71 1.28
C ARG A 98 7.21 -9.09 1.49
N HIS A 99 6.35 -10.11 1.43
CA HIS A 99 6.75 -11.50 1.19
C HIS A 99 6.77 -11.76 -0.32
N SER A 100 7.83 -12.40 -0.81
CA SER A 100 8.13 -12.51 -2.25
C SER A 100 7.20 -13.46 -3.03
N THR A 101 6.46 -14.34 -2.35
CA THR A 101 5.66 -15.43 -2.96
C THR A 101 4.15 -15.31 -2.72
N GLN A 102 3.68 -14.14 -2.30
CA GLN A 102 2.27 -13.84 -2.04
C GLN A 102 1.78 -12.72 -2.96
N GLN A 103 0.53 -12.81 -3.41
CA GLN A 103 -0.13 -11.72 -4.12
C GLN A 103 -0.61 -10.67 -3.11
N LYS A 104 -0.46 -9.39 -3.45
CA LYS A 104 -0.77 -8.27 -2.55
C LYS A 104 -1.49 -7.13 -3.27
N LEU A 105 -2.37 -6.43 -2.57
CA LEU A 105 -3.10 -5.26 -3.04
C LEU A 105 -2.72 -4.03 -2.21
N ALA A 106 -2.50 -2.91 -2.89
CA ALA A 106 -2.35 -1.60 -2.26
C ALA A 106 -3.73 -1.01 -1.95
N LYS A 107 -4.01 -0.68 -0.69
CA LYS A 107 -5.23 0.01 -0.26
C LYS A 107 -4.89 1.39 0.30
N VAL A 108 -5.57 2.41 -0.19
CA VAL A 108 -5.43 3.79 0.31
C VAL A 108 -6.65 4.17 1.15
N SER A 109 -6.39 4.66 2.36
CA SER A 109 -7.42 5.14 3.30
C SER A 109 -7.17 6.63 3.61
N HIS A 110 -8.25 7.37 3.87
CA HIS A 110 -8.25 8.79 4.21
C HIS A 110 -9.18 9.07 5.39
#